data_AF-A0AA92U4J2-F1
#
_entry.id   AF-A0AA92U4J2-F1
#
_cell.length_a   1.000
_cell.length_b   1.000
_cell.length_c   1.000
_cell.angle_alpha   90.00
_cell.angle_beta   90.00
_cell.angle_gamma   90.00
#
_symmetry.space_group_name_H-M   'P 1'
#
loop_
_entity.id
_entity.type
_entity.pdbx_description
1 polymer ?
#
loop_
_entity_poly.entity_id
_entity_poly.type
_entity_poly.pdbx_seq_one_letter_code
_entity_poly.pdbx_strand_id
1 'polypeptide(L)' 'MGFSEYMKSLPYPRCKVVEALAEKCKVSNNSVYRWIQGKSKPNALCRGIVAEYLGMQESELFPEE' A
#
# COMPACT_ATOMS: atom_id res chain seq x y z
N MET A 1 -2.69 6.99 10.24
CA MET A 1 -1.86 5.76 10.40
C MET A 1 -1.28 5.45 9.05
N GLY A 2 0.03 5.61 8.85
CA GLY A 2 0.62 5.52 7.51
C GLY A 2 0.49 4.13 6.88
N PHE A 3 0.46 4.03 5.56
CA PHE A 3 0.38 2.76 4.82
C PHE A 3 1.41 1.72 5.30
N SER A 4 2.66 2.15 5.53
CA SER A 4 3.72 1.29 6.03
C SER A 4 3.45 0.72 7.42
N GLU A 5 2.80 1.50 8.29
CA GLU A 5 2.44 1.10 9.65
C GLU A 5 1.28 0.10 9.62
N TYR A 6 0.25 0.38 8.84
CA TYR A 6 -0.85 -0.55 8.58
C TYR A 6 -0.34 -1.88 8.03
N MET A 7 0.52 -1.86 7.02
CA MET A 7 1.07 -3.08 6.43
C MET A 7 1.97 -3.86 7.41
N LYS A 8 2.51 -3.23 8.45
CA LYS A 8 3.27 -3.90 9.51
C LYS A 8 2.39 -4.47 10.62
N SER A 9 1.18 -3.95 10.83
CA SER A 9 0.22 -4.49 11.81
C SER A 9 -0.48 -5.76 11.33
N LEU A 10 -0.52 -6.01 10.02
CA LEU A 10 -1.10 -7.22 9.44
C LEU A 10 -0.34 -8.51 9.86
N PRO A 11 -1.05 -9.62 10.13
CA PRO A 11 -0.43 -10.90 10.44
C PRO A 11 0.37 -11.46 9.26
N TYR A 12 1.41 -12.23 9.57
CA TYR A 12 2.21 -12.95 8.57
C TYR A 12 1.46 -14.19 8.06
N PRO A 13 1.53 -14.55 6.75
CA PRO A 13 2.27 -13.88 5.69
C PRO A 13 1.47 -12.77 4.97
N ARG A 14 2.17 -11.67 4.67
CA ARG A 14 1.60 -10.49 3.99
C ARG A 14 1.67 -10.56 2.45
N CYS A 15 2.16 -11.68 1.91
CA CYS A 15 2.38 -11.85 0.47
C CYS A 15 1.09 -11.70 -0.34
N LYS A 16 -0.04 -12.26 0.13
CA LYS A 16 -1.33 -12.16 -0.57
C LYS A 16 -1.80 -10.72 -0.75
N VAL A 17 -1.62 -9.88 0.27
CA VAL A 17 -1.99 -8.46 0.23
C VAL A 17 -1.07 -7.73 -0.75
N VAL A 18 0.23 -8.04 -0.73
CA VAL A 18 1.21 -7.47 -1.67
C VAL A 18 0.89 -7.85 -3.11
N GLU A 19 0.58 -9.11 -3.38
CA GLU A 19 0.22 -9.62 -4.70
C GLU A 19 -1.06 -8.97 -5.23
N ALA A 20 -2.10 -8.87 -4.39
CA ALA A 20 -3.35 -8.21 -4.78
C ALA A 20 -3.16 -6.73 -5.11
N LEU A 21 -2.39 -6.00 -4.29
CA LEU A 21 -2.06 -4.60 -4.56
C LEU A 21 -1.21 -4.44 -5.84
N ALA A 22 -0.23 -5.31 -6.04
CA ALA A 22 0.60 -5.30 -7.24
C ALA A 22 -0.22 -5.53 -8.51
N GLU A 23 -1.15 -6.50 -8.49
CA GLU A 23 -2.04 -6.81 -9.60
C GLU A 23 -3.01 -5.66 -9.93
N LYS A 24 -3.62 -5.05 -8.91
CA LYS A 24 -4.56 -3.94 -9.07
C LYS A 24 -3.87 -2.67 -9.57
N CYS A 25 -2.69 -2.38 -9.03
CA CYS A 25 -1.89 -1.21 -9.42
C CYS A 25 -1.06 -1.43 -10.68
N LYS A 26 -1.05 -2.65 -11.26
CA LYS A 26 -0.22 -3.04 -12.42
C LYS A 26 1.26 -2.73 -12.22
N VAL A 27 1.77 -3.02 -11.02
CA VAL A 27 3.19 -2.86 -10.64
C VAL A 27 3.79 -4.19 -10.18
N SER A 28 5.10 -4.22 -10.00
CA SER A 28 5.77 -5.39 -9.41
C SER A 28 5.50 -5.51 -7.90
N ASN A 29 5.52 -6.73 -7.36
CA ASN A 29 5.50 -6.97 -5.90
C ASN A 29 6.60 -6.17 -5.18
N ASN A 30 7.77 -6.04 -5.80
CA ASN A 30 8.90 -5.27 -5.26
C ASN A 30 8.57 -3.78 -5.09
N SER A 31 7.78 -3.20 -6.00
CA SER A 31 7.30 -1.82 -5.89
C SER A 31 6.44 -1.64 -4.63
N VAL A 32 5.54 -2.58 -4.36
CA VAL A 32 4.69 -2.56 -3.16
C VAL A 32 5.53 -2.76 -1.90
N TYR A 33 6.51 -3.65 -1.89
CA TYR A 33 7.44 -3.80 -0.77
C TYR A 33 8.23 -2.52 -0.49
N ARG A 34 8.66 -1.78 -1.53
CA ARG A 34 9.31 -0.48 -1.36
C ARG A 34 8.38 0.57 -0.74
N TRP A 35 7.09 0.54 -1.08
CA TRP A 35 6.08 1.38 -0.41
C TRP A 35 5.98 1.06 1.07
N ILE A 36 5.87 -0.24 1.43
CA ILE A 36 5.82 -0.69 2.83
C ILE A 36 7.09 -0.31 3.62
N GLN A 37 8.24 -0.28 2.94
CA GLN A 37 9.52 0.13 3.52
C GLN A 37 9.68 1.66 3.58
N GLY A 38 8.77 2.44 3.00
CA GLY A 38 8.89 3.90 2.88
C GLY A 38 9.97 4.38 1.90
N LYS A 39 10.51 3.48 1.05
CA LYS A 39 11.56 3.82 0.07
C LYS A 39 11.02 4.52 -1.18
N SER A 40 9.73 4.38 -1.45
CA SER A 40 9.03 5.08 -2.53
C SER A 40 7.59 5.33 -2.13
N LYS A 41 6.96 6.34 -2.73
CA LYS A 41 5.53 6.60 -2.57
C LYS A 41 4.77 6.04 -3.81
N PRO A 42 3.59 5.41 -3.66
CA PRO A 42 2.72 5.10 -4.79
C PRO A 42 2.24 6.38 -5.48
N ASN A 43 1.96 6.30 -6.78
CA ASN A 43 1.36 7.40 -7.53
C ASN A 43 -0.12 7.61 -7.13
N ALA A 44 -0.72 8.73 -7.51
CA ALA A 44 -2.08 9.10 -7.10
C ALA A 44 -3.13 8.01 -7.43
N LEU A 45 -3.07 7.41 -8.62
CA LEU A 45 -3.97 6.32 -9.00
C LEU A 45 -3.82 5.10 -8.06
N CYS A 46 -2.58 4.70 -7.78
CA CYS A 46 -2.30 3.58 -6.89
C CYS A 46 -2.70 3.88 -5.44
N ARG A 47 -2.58 5.13 -4.98
CA ARG A 47 -3.02 5.53 -3.64
C ARG A 47 -4.53 5.35 -3.47
N GLY A 48 -5.32 5.80 -4.44
CA GLY A 48 -6.77 5.58 -4.47
C GLY A 48 -7.14 4.10 -4.47
N ILE A 49 -6.49 3.30 -5.32
CA ILE A 49 -6.70 1.83 -5.38
C ILE A 49 -6.38 1.15 -4.05
N VAL A 50 -5.26 1.53 -3.41
CA VAL A 50 -4.85 0.97 -2.11
C VAL A 50 -5.86 1.35 -1.03
N ALA A 51 -6.31 2.61 -1.00
CA ALA A 51 -7.32 3.09 -0.06
C ALA A 51 -8.65 2.34 -0.21
N GLU A 52 -9.13 2.20 -1.45
CA GLU A 52 -10.34 1.43 -1.76
C GLU A 52 -10.20 -0.05 -1.35
N TYR A 53 -9.07 -0.68 -1.69
CA TYR A 53 -8.84 -2.09 -1.38
C TYR A 53 -8.76 -2.36 0.13
N LEU A 54 -8.21 -1.42 0.89
CA LEU A 54 -8.09 -1.53 2.35
C LEU A 54 -9.32 -1.02 3.10
N GLY A 55 -10.27 -0.36 2.42
CA GLY A 55 -11.43 0.26 3.05
C GLY A 55 -11.07 1.41 3.98
N MET A 56 -9.97 2.13 3.68
CA MET A 56 -9.45 3.24 4.49
C MET A 56 -9.40 4.52 3.65
N GLN A 57 -9.31 5.68 4.29
CA GLN A 57 -9.17 6.93 3.53
C GLN A 57 -7.75 7.09 2.99
N GLU A 58 -7.62 7.62 1.77
CA GLU A 58 -6.31 7.90 1.16
C GLU A 58 -5.46 8.81 2.04
N SER A 59 -6.06 9.84 2.65
CA SER A 59 -5.39 10.79 3.55
C SER A 59 -4.87 10.16 4.84
N GLU A 60 -5.49 9.07 5.30
CA GLU A 60 -5.02 8.35 6.49
C GLU A 60 -3.77 7.52 6.19
N LEU A 61 -3.77 6.85 5.03
CA LEU A 61 -2.69 5.98 4.55
C LEU A 61 -1.50 6.78 4.00
N PHE A 62 -1.79 7.88 3.32
CA PHE A 62 -0.83 8.73 2.62
C PHE A 62 -1.11 10.20 2.94
N PRO A 63 -0.83 10.65 4.18
CA PRO A 63 -1.04 12.04 4.56
C PRO A 63 -0.25 12.98 3.63
N GLU A 64 -0.90 14.04 3.17
CA GLU A 64 -0.23 15.17 2.54
C GLU A 64 0.59 15.87 3.64
N GLU A 65 1.87 16.13 3.35
CA GLU A 65 2.73 16.93 4.24
C GLU A 65 2.25 18.39 4.29
#